data_AF-A0A0R2HUS3-F1
#
_entry.id   AF-A0A0R2HUS3-F1
#
_cell.length_a   1.000
_cell.length_b   1.000
_cell.length_c   1.000
_cell.angle_alpha   90.00
_cell.angle_beta   90.00
_cell.angle_gamma   90.00
#
_symmetry.space_group_name_H-M   'P 1'
#
loop_
_entity.id
_entity.type
_entity.pdbx_description
1 polymer ?
#
loop_
_entity_poly.entity_id
_entity_poly.type
_entity_poly.pdbx_seq_one_letter_code
_entity_poly.pdbx_strand_id
1 'polypeptide(L)'
;MAHPFFKGLLFGSIIGGVSALLTNPRSGKENRDLALSYIDDTTLLVEDVSNSIHSLKGAITELSTEGLSLLNEFTEEMTDSVEEFTIQNEPRMRRIEEKATKLTADLEEFSELMPDLEELTSKE
;
A
#
# COMPACT_ATOMS: atom_id res chain seq x y z
N MET A 1 17.96 -6.78 -19.59
CA MET A 1 18.51 -5.39 -19.48
C MET A 1 17.29 -4.47 -19.40
N ALA A 2 16.81 -4.17 -18.19
CA ALA A 2 15.55 -3.46 -18.00
C ALA A 2 15.47 -2.14 -18.79
N HIS A 3 14.53 -2.07 -19.74
CA HIS A 3 14.34 -0.91 -20.62
C HIS A 3 14.03 0.36 -19.81
N PRO A 4 14.61 1.52 -20.18
CA PRO A 4 14.54 2.77 -19.42
C PRO A 4 13.11 3.29 -19.19
N PHE A 5 12.17 2.85 -20.03
CA PHE A 5 10.76 3.24 -19.96
C PHE A 5 10.04 2.68 -18.73
N PHE A 6 10.21 1.39 -18.41
CA PHE A 6 9.50 0.76 -17.29
C PHE A 6 9.97 1.32 -15.94
N LYS A 7 11.28 1.54 -15.81
CA LYS A 7 11.85 2.25 -14.64
C LYS A 7 11.29 3.67 -14.50
N GLY A 8 11.14 4.40 -15.61
CA GLY A 8 10.60 5.76 -15.60
C GLY A 8 9.13 5.81 -15.17
N LEU A 9 8.30 4.89 -15.65
CA LEU A 9 6.87 4.84 -15.32
C LEU A 9 6.65 4.49 -13.83
N LEU A 10 7.35 3.48 -13.32
CA LEU A 10 7.24 3.06 -11.92
C LEU A 10 7.73 4.14 -10.95
N PHE A 11 8.83 4.83 -11.28
CA PHE A 11 9.35 5.92 -10.46
C PHE A 11 8.44 7.16 -10.48
N GLY A 12 7.84 7.48 -11.64
CA GLY A 12 6.99 8.66 -11.80
C GLY A 12 5.69 8.58 -10.98
N SER A 13 5.03 7.42 -10.94
CA SER A 13 3.77 7.26 -10.20
C SER A 13 3.97 7.32 -8.69
N ILE A 14 5.04 6.70 -8.17
CA ILE A 14 5.35 6.69 -6.73
C ILE A 14 5.65 8.11 -6.25
N ILE A 15 6.53 8.84 -6.93
CA ILE A 15 6.91 10.21 -6.53
C ILE A 15 5.73 11.17 -6.65
N GLY A 16 4.92 11.04 -7.71
CA GLY A 16 3.70 11.84 -7.91
C GLY A 16 2.65 11.60 -6.84
N GLY A 17 2.41 10.34 -6.47
CA GLY A 17 1.44 9.96 -5.44
C GLY A 17 1.85 10.43 -4.04
N VAL A 18 3.11 10.20 -3.65
CA VAL A 18 3.62 10.60 -2.32
C VAL A 18 3.58 12.13 -2.14
N SER A 19 3.96 12.89 -3.17
CA SER A 19 3.95 14.36 -3.12
C SER A 19 2.55 14.93 -2.99
N ALA A 20 1.53 14.31 -3.62
CA ALA A 20 0.14 14.72 -3.49
C ALA A 20 -0.41 14.49 -2.06
N LEU A 21 -0.05 13.35 -1.46
CA LEU A 21 -0.53 12.98 -0.13
C LEU A 21 0.14 13.78 1.01
N LEU A 22 1.38 14.24 0.82
CA LEU A 22 2.15 14.94 1.86
C LEU A 22 1.71 16.39 2.16
N THR A 23 0.85 16.98 1.33
CA THR A 23 0.60 18.44 1.35
C THR A 23 -0.62 18.85 2.21
N ASN A 24 -1.18 17.96 3.04
CA ASN A 24 -2.42 18.22 3.79
C ASN A 24 -2.18 18.55 5.29
N PRO A 25 -2.67 19.68 5.86
CA PRO A 25 -2.40 20.06 7.26
C PRO A 25 -3.57 19.73 8.21
N ARG A 26 -3.30 19.12 9.39
CA ARG A 26 -4.34 18.65 10.36
C ARG A 26 -3.99 18.77 11.86
N SER A 27 -5.00 18.73 12.74
CA SER A 27 -4.99 19.01 14.20
C SER A 27 -4.95 17.75 15.13
N GLY A 28 -4.95 17.88 16.46
CA GLY A 28 -4.64 16.78 17.42
C GLY A 28 -5.70 15.68 17.66
N LYS A 29 -6.99 16.01 17.82
CA LYS A 29 -8.09 15.01 17.86
C LYS A 29 -8.24 14.38 16.47
N GLU A 30 -8.10 15.23 15.47
CA GLU A 30 -8.01 14.85 14.07
C GLU A 30 -6.84 13.90 13.82
N ASN A 31 -5.68 14.03 14.47
CA ASN A 31 -4.56 13.09 14.33
C ASN A 31 -4.88 11.68 14.83
N ARG A 32 -5.76 11.52 15.83
CA ARG A 32 -6.15 10.20 16.32
C ARG A 32 -7.11 9.51 15.35
N ASP A 33 -8.13 10.23 14.90
CA ASP A 33 -9.09 9.73 13.90
C ASP A 33 -8.41 9.49 12.54
N LEU A 34 -7.46 10.36 12.20
CA LEU A 34 -6.63 10.26 11.01
C LEU A 34 -5.65 9.09 11.11
N ALA A 35 -5.09 8.80 12.29
CA ALA A 35 -4.27 7.61 12.48
C ALA A 35 -5.08 6.33 12.25
N LEU A 36 -6.30 6.25 12.81
CA LEU A 36 -7.22 5.12 12.56
C LEU A 36 -7.57 5.00 11.07
N SER A 37 -7.95 6.11 10.41
CA SER A 37 -8.23 6.11 8.97
C SER A 37 -7.01 5.71 8.15
N TYR A 38 -5.82 6.21 8.47
CA TYR A 38 -4.61 5.85 7.72
C TYR A 38 -4.26 4.38 7.87
N ILE A 39 -4.53 3.76 9.02
CA ILE A 39 -4.27 2.33 9.23
C ILE A 39 -5.23 1.48 8.39
N ASP A 40 -6.51 1.87 8.36
CA ASP A 40 -7.53 1.22 7.54
C ASP A 40 -7.21 1.38 6.04
N ASP A 41 -6.94 2.61 5.61
CA ASP A 41 -6.51 2.94 4.24
C ASP A 41 -5.22 2.19 3.86
N THR A 42 -4.25 2.07 4.78
CA THR A 42 -3.00 1.32 4.54
C THR A 42 -3.27 -0.17 4.35
N THR A 43 -4.25 -0.73 5.04
CA THR A 43 -4.65 -2.14 4.88
C THR A 43 -5.31 -2.33 3.51
N LEU A 44 -6.19 -1.42 3.10
CA LEU A 44 -6.77 -1.40 1.75
C LEU A 44 -5.71 -1.24 0.66
N LEU A 45 -4.70 -0.39 0.89
CA LEU A 45 -3.56 -0.21 -0.02
C LEU A 45 -2.75 -1.51 -0.20
N VAL A 46 -2.58 -2.32 0.85
CA VAL A 46 -1.91 -3.62 0.75
C VAL A 46 -2.73 -4.61 -0.08
N GLU A 47 -4.04 -4.62 0.12
CA GLU A 47 -4.98 -5.43 -0.68
C GLU A 47 -4.94 -5.02 -2.17
N ASP A 48 -4.96 -3.72 -2.43
CA ASP A 48 -4.85 -3.16 -3.79
C ASP A 48 -3.54 -3.53 -4.48
N VAL A 49 -2.42 -3.54 -3.74
CA VAL A 49 -1.12 -4.00 -4.26
C VAL A 49 -1.20 -5.49 -4.64
N SER A 50 -1.79 -6.33 -3.79
CA SER A 50 -1.99 -7.75 -4.06
C SER A 50 -2.84 -7.98 -5.32
N ASN A 51 -3.97 -7.28 -5.43
CA ASN A 51 -4.86 -7.35 -6.59
C ASN A 51 -4.16 -6.87 -7.87
N SER A 52 -3.40 -5.78 -7.80
CA SER A 52 -2.64 -5.23 -8.93
C SER A 52 -1.58 -6.21 -9.44
N ILE A 53 -0.89 -6.92 -8.55
CA ILE A 53 0.06 -7.98 -8.91
C ILE A 53 -0.65 -9.11 -9.64
N HIS A 54 -1.84 -9.51 -9.16
CA HIS A 54 -2.63 -10.57 -9.79
C HIS A 54 -3.08 -10.18 -11.21
N SER A 55 -3.61 -8.97 -11.38
CA SER A 55 -4.00 -8.44 -12.69
C SER A 55 -2.81 -8.31 -13.64
N LEU A 56 -1.66 -7.85 -13.14
CA LEU A 56 -0.43 -7.74 -13.91
C LEU A 56 0.05 -9.11 -14.40
N LYS A 57 0.03 -10.14 -13.55
CA LYS A 57 0.34 -11.52 -13.93
C LYS A 57 -0.59 -12.04 -15.03
N GLY A 58 -1.89 -11.74 -14.93
CA GLY A 58 -2.87 -12.07 -15.96
C GLY A 58 -2.56 -11.42 -17.30
N ALA A 59 -2.31 -10.11 -17.31
CA ALA A 59 -1.97 -9.36 -18.51
C ALA A 59 -0.66 -9.83 -19.16
N ILE A 60 0.36 -10.21 -18.37
CA ILE A 60 1.60 -10.79 -18.89
C ILE A 60 1.35 -12.16 -19.53
N THR A 61 0.51 -12.98 -18.91
CA THR A 61 0.16 -14.31 -19.44
C THR A 61 -0.59 -14.19 -20.76
N GLU A 62 -1.59 -13.32 -20.83
CA GLU A 62 -2.35 -13.04 -22.05
C GLU A 62 -1.42 -12.53 -23.17
N LEU A 63 -0.55 -11.57 -22.86
CA LEU A 63 0.42 -11.03 -23.79
C LEU A 63 1.41 -12.08 -24.31
N SER A 64 1.85 -13.01 -23.45
CA SER A 64 2.72 -14.13 -23.84
C SER A 64 2.01 -15.10 -24.78
N THR A 65 0.73 -15.39 -24.51
CA THR A 65 -0.08 -16.29 -25.37
C THR A 65 -0.42 -15.68 -26.73
N GLU A 66 -0.57 -14.36 -26.83
CA GLU A 66 -0.89 -13.66 -28.08
C GLU A 66 0.31 -13.39 -29.00
N GLY A 67 1.53 -13.62 -28.52
CA GLY A 67 2.63 -14.08 -29.38
C GLY A 67 3.25 -13.05 -30.34
N LEU A 68 3.61 -11.86 -29.86
CA LEU A 68 4.63 -11.06 -30.57
C LEU A 68 6.02 -11.60 -30.19
N SER A 69 6.74 -12.23 -31.13
CA SER A 69 8.00 -12.95 -30.86
C SER A 69 9.09 -12.13 -30.15
N LEU A 70 9.07 -10.80 -30.29
CA LEU A 70 9.97 -9.86 -29.60
C LEU A 70 9.63 -9.68 -28.11
N LEU A 71 8.43 -10.07 -27.68
CA LEU A 71 7.94 -9.89 -26.32
C LEU A 71 8.17 -11.10 -25.43
N ASN A 72 8.49 -12.29 -25.96
CA ASN A 72 8.63 -13.49 -25.13
C ASN A 72 9.72 -13.34 -24.05
N GLU A 73 10.91 -12.86 -24.41
CA GLU A 73 12.00 -12.60 -23.46
C GLU A 73 11.63 -11.50 -22.44
N PHE A 74 10.89 -10.48 -22.89
CA PHE A 74 10.39 -9.41 -22.02
C PHE A 74 9.30 -9.90 -21.05
N THR A 75 8.38 -10.74 -21.51
CA THR A 75 7.32 -11.33 -20.68
C THR A 75 7.90 -12.32 -19.67
N GLU A 76 8.97 -13.02 -20.02
CA GLU A 76 9.70 -13.91 -19.11
C GLU A 76 10.41 -13.09 -18.02
N GLU A 77 11.20 -12.06 -18.38
CA GLU A 77 11.87 -11.15 -17.42
C GLU A 77 10.85 -10.45 -16.50
N MET A 78 9.68 -10.07 -17.05
CA MET A 78 8.61 -9.44 -16.28
C MET A 78 7.89 -10.43 -15.36
N THR A 79 7.68 -11.67 -15.81
CA THR A 79 7.10 -12.74 -14.98
C THR A 79 7.99 -13.02 -13.78
N ASP A 80 9.29 -13.20 -14.03
CA ASP A 80 10.28 -13.43 -12.97
C ASP A 80 10.33 -12.24 -12.00
N SER A 81 10.31 -11.01 -12.51
CA SER A 81 10.33 -9.82 -11.66
C SER A 81 9.08 -9.69 -10.78
N VAL A 82 7.89 -10.04 -11.30
CA VAL A 82 6.64 -10.00 -10.54
C VAL A 82 6.60 -11.14 -9.51
N GLU A 83 7.07 -12.33 -9.88
CA GLU A 83 7.15 -13.48 -8.99
C GLU A 83 8.15 -13.23 -7.84
N GLU A 84 9.35 -12.74 -8.16
CA GLU A 84 10.34 -12.38 -7.17
C GLU A 84 9.83 -11.27 -6.24
N PHE A 85 9.20 -10.23 -6.78
CA PHE A 85 8.58 -9.19 -5.98
C PHE A 85 7.52 -9.76 -5.03
N THR A 86 6.67 -10.67 -5.53
CA THR A 86 5.61 -11.30 -4.74
C THR A 86 6.22 -12.13 -3.61
N ILE A 87 7.15 -13.04 -3.91
CA ILE A 87 7.78 -13.93 -2.91
C ILE A 87 8.51 -13.12 -1.83
N GLN A 88 9.26 -12.08 -2.22
CA GLN A 88 10.02 -11.28 -1.27
C GLN A 88 9.15 -10.41 -0.39
N ASN A 89 8.02 -9.92 -0.91
CA ASN A 89 7.20 -8.92 -0.24
C ASN A 89 5.93 -9.50 0.40
N GLU A 90 5.45 -10.68 0.02
CA GLU A 90 4.33 -11.36 0.69
C GLU A 90 4.50 -11.42 2.22
N PRO A 91 5.62 -11.90 2.80
CA PRO A 91 5.79 -11.91 4.25
C PRO A 91 5.91 -10.49 4.83
N ARG A 92 6.32 -9.49 4.04
CA ARG A 92 6.37 -8.08 4.47
C ARG A 92 4.96 -7.48 4.52
N MET A 93 4.14 -7.74 3.50
CA MET A 93 2.75 -7.28 3.40
C MET A 93 1.91 -7.86 4.55
N ARG A 94 2.02 -9.18 4.78
CA ARG A 94 1.34 -9.84 5.91
C ARG A 94 1.70 -9.25 7.26
N ARG A 95 2.98 -8.91 7.47
CA ARG A 95 3.43 -8.23 8.70
C ARG A 95 2.91 -6.79 8.82
N ILE A 96 2.64 -6.11 7.71
CA ILE A 96 2.03 -4.77 7.73
C ILE A 96 0.57 -4.91 8.15
N GLU A 97 -0.19 -5.84 7.57
CA GLU A 97 -1.58 -6.13 7.95
C GLU A 97 -1.71 -6.52 9.42
N GLU A 98 -0.88 -7.44 9.91
CA GLU A 98 -0.87 -7.87 11.32
C GLU A 98 -0.61 -6.70 12.27
N LYS A 99 0.36 -5.84 11.93
CA LYS A 99 0.70 -4.67 12.75
C LYS A 99 -0.35 -3.57 12.65
N ALA A 100 -0.95 -3.38 11.49
CA ALA A 100 -2.06 -2.45 11.28
C ALA A 100 -3.25 -2.88 12.14
N THR A 101 -3.64 -4.15 12.07
CA THR A 101 -4.74 -4.72 12.88
C THR A 101 -4.47 -4.57 14.37
N LYS A 102 -3.24 -4.89 14.82
CA LYS A 102 -2.86 -4.73 16.22
C LYS A 102 -2.91 -3.27 16.65
N LEU A 103 -2.41 -2.35 15.82
CA LEU A 103 -2.40 -0.93 16.13
C LEU A 103 -3.84 -0.37 16.23
N THR A 104 -4.76 -0.82 15.37
CA THR A 104 -6.18 -0.47 15.47
C THR A 104 -6.77 -0.94 16.80
N ALA A 105 -6.55 -2.21 17.17
CA ALA A 105 -7.04 -2.75 18.43
C ALA A 105 -6.48 -2.01 19.66
N ASP A 106 -5.17 -1.73 19.66
CA ASP A 106 -4.50 -1.00 20.74
C ASP A 106 -5.05 0.45 20.86
N LEU A 107 -5.38 1.09 19.74
CA LEU A 107 -5.97 2.44 19.71
C LEU A 107 -7.43 2.47 20.17
N GLU A 108 -8.22 1.44 19.83
CA GLU A 108 -9.60 1.28 20.30
C GLU A 108 -9.63 1.05 21.82
N GLU A 109 -8.81 0.13 22.34
CA GLU A 109 -8.67 -0.13 23.78
C GLU A 109 -8.25 1.14 24.54
N PHE A 110 -7.27 1.89 24.02
CA PHE A 110 -6.86 3.16 24.61
C PHE A 110 -7.98 4.22 24.60
N SER A 111 -8.83 4.23 23.57
CA SER A 111 -9.99 5.14 23.51
C SER A 111 -11.07 4.77 24.52
N GLU A 112 -11.33 3.48 24.74
CA GLU A 112 -12.32 3.00 25.72
C GLU A 112 -11.87 3.25 27.16
N LEU A 113 -10.56 3.18 27.43
CA LEU A 113 -9.97 3.43 28.76
C LEU A 113 -9.96 4.90 29.18
N MET A 114 -10.24 5.83 28.26
CA MET A 114 -10.36 7.27 28.56
C MET A 114 -11.68 7.85 28.02
N PRO A 115 -12.83 7.59 28.67
CA PRO A 115 -14.10 8.12 28.21
C PRO A 115 -14.25 9.63 28.42
N ASP A 116 -13.54 10.26 29.36
CA ASP A 116 -13.80 11.67 29.74
C ASP A 116 -12.52 12.48 30.02
N LEU A 117 -11.85 12.96 28.96
CA LEU A 117 -10.95 14.14 29.07
C LEU A 117 -11.60 15.44 28.55
N GLU A 118 -12.82 15.36 28.01
CA GLU A 118 -13.63 16.56 27.71
C GLU A 118 -14.07 17.28 28.99
N GLU A 119 -14.24 16.58 30.12
CA GLU A 119 -14.71 17.19 31.37
C GLU A 119 -13.63 18.00 32.12
N LEU A 120 -12.34 17.74 31.88
CA LEU A 120 -11.23 18.44 32.55
C LEU A 120 -10.68 19.65 31.78
N THR A 121 -10.96 19.77 30.48
CA THR A 121 -10.54 20.94 29.67
C THR A 121 -11.63 22.01 29.53
N SER A 122 -12.86 21.71 29.98
CA SER A 122 -14.01 22.63 29.99
C SER A 122 -14.07 23.53 31.25
N LYS A 123 -13.09 23.42 32.15
CA LYS A 123 -13.09 24.14 33.43
C LYS A 123 -11.92 25.11 33.68
N GLU A 124 -11.26 25.59 32.63
CA GLU A 124 -10.44 26.81 32.70
C GLU A 124 -10.89 27.88 31.69
#